data_AF-A0A2M7P5B7-F1
#
_entry.id   AF-A0A2M7P5B7-F1
#
_cell.length_a   1.000
_cell.length_b   1.000
_cell.length_c   1.000
_cell.angle_alpha   90.00
_cell.angle_beta   90.00
_cell.angle_gamma   90.00
#
_symmetry.space_group_name_H-M   'P 1'
#
loop_
_entity.id
_entity.type
_entity.pdbx_description
1 polymer ?
#
loop_
_entity_poly.entity_id
_entity_poly.type
_entity_poly.pdbx_seq_one_letter_code
_entity_poly.pdbx_strand_id
1 'polypeptide(L)'
;MAKKCTCGCGKGSDQTKLALPELFGSNVFNDRLMKERLPKETYRALRQTIDQGTALKPDVAAVVANAMKDWAVERGATHYTHWFHPLTGFTAEKHDSFISPTDDGSVIMEFSGKQLIQGEPDASSFPSGGLRVTFEARGYTAWDCTSPAFLKEDAVGNVTLCIPTAFCSYKGEALDKKTPLLRSMSAVSAQALRVLKAMGNTTSTRVTSTVGAEQEYFLVEKEYYLRRLDLITCGRTLFGAPSPKGQELEDQYFGAIKDRVSAFMKDLDVDLWKMGIASKTKHNEVAPAQFEMAPVFTTTNIAADHNQLVMESMQ
;
A
#
# COMPACT_ATOMS: atom_id res chain seq x y z
N MET A 1 45.35 -17.28 24.37
CA MET A 1 44.54 -17.95 23.33
C MET A 1 43.29 -17.12 23.07
N ALA A 2 43.33 -16.29 22.03
CA ALA A 2 42.21 -15.43 21.63
C ALA A 2 41.30 -16.19 20.67
N LYS A 3 40.02 -16.37 21.01
CA LYS A 3 39.00 -16.90 20.09
C LYS A 3 38.45 -15.75 19.26
N LYS A 4 38.83 -15.71 17.98
CA LYS A 4 38.17 -14.89 16.94
C LYS A 4 36.74 -15.39 16.78
N CYS A 5 35.76 -14.53 17.04
CA CYS A 5 34.38 -14.74 16.69
C CYS A 5 34.19 -14.23 15.25
N THR A 6 34.09 -15.14 14.29
CA THR A 6 33.72 -14.83 12.90
C THR A 6 32.20 -14.89 12.80
N CYS A 7 31.53 -13.73 12.89
CA CYS A 7 30.14 -13.62 12.49
C CYS A 7 30.07 -13.62 10.95
N GLY A 8 29.30 -14.54 10.40
CA GLY A 8 29.06 -14.64 8.97
C GLY A 8 28.19 -13.47 8.51
N CYS A 9 28.75 -12.62 7.65
CA CYS A 9 27.96 -11.79 6.75
C CYS A 9 27.20 -12.71 5.79
N GLY A 10 25.91 -12.91 6.05
CA GLY A 10 24.98 -13.47 5.09
C GLY A 10 24.96 -12.60 3.84
N LYS A 11 25.10 -13.24 2.69
CA LYS A 11 25.06 -12.61 1.36
C LYS A 11 23.66 -12.05 1.11
N GLY A 12 23.46 -10.75 1.37
CA GLY A 12 22.37 -9.99 0.77
C GLY A 12 22.63 -9.87 -0.73
N SER A 13 21.65 -10.21 -1.54
CA SER A 13 21.71 -10.12 -3.00
C SER A 13 21.97 -8.68 -3.46
N ASP A 14 22.76 -8.57 -4.53
CA ASP A 14 23.28 -7.35 -5.20
C ASP A 14 22.16 -6.51 -5.87
N GLN A 15 21.10 -6.14 -5.13
CA GLN A 15 20.00 -5.32 -5.64
C GLN A 15 20.31 -3.81 -5.67
N THR A 16 21.47 -3.37 -5.16
CA THR A 16 21.83 -1.95 -5.03
C THR A 16 22.42 -1.32 -6.30
N LYS A 17 22.37 -2.02 -7.44
CA LYS A 17 22.96 -1.57 -8.73
C LYS A 17 21.97 -1.12 -9.79
N LEU A 18 20.66 -1.18 -9.55
CA LEU A 18 19.68 -0.66 -10.51
C LEU A 18 19.69 0.87 -10.49
N ALA A 19 19.67 1.49 -11.67
CA ALA A 19 19.53 2.94 -11.75
C ALA A 19 18.15 3.34 -11.21
N LEU A 20 18.03 4.52 -10.59
CA LEU A 20 16.77 4.98 -9.99
C LEU A 20 15.54 4.86 -10.94
N PRO A 21 15.64 5.20 -12.24
CA PRO A 21 14.51 5.02 -13.17
C PRO A 21 14.11 3.55 -13.40
N GLU A 22 15.03 2.60 -13.24
CA GLU A 22 14.76 1.16 -13.37
C GLU A 22 14.18 0.58 -12.08
N LEU A 23 14.60 1.13 -10.94
CA LEU A 23 14.09 0.77 -9.62
C LEU A 23 12.63 1.24 -9.42
N PHE A 24 12.30 2.43 -9.93
CA PHE A 24 11.03 3.07 -9.68
C PHE A 24 9.83 2.26 -10.21
N GLY A 25 8.92 1.89 -9.31
CA GLY A 25 7.73 1.09 -9.61
C GLY A 25 8.05 -0.35 -10.03
N SER A 26 9.25 -0.85 -9.73
CA SER A 26 9.66 -2.22 -10.08
C SER A 26 8.87 -3.30 -9.35
N ASN A 27 8.26 -2.99 -8.20
CA ASN A 27 7.36 -3.87 -7.45
C ASN A 27 5.87 -3.61 -7.75
N VAL A 28 5.54 -2.87 -8.82
CA VAL A 28 4.16 -2.51 -9.15
C VAL A 28 3.75 -3.10 -10.49
N PHE A 29 2.57 -3.71 -10.56
CA PHE A 29 1.93 -4.15 -11.80
C PHE A 29 1.36 -2.94 -12.56
N ASN A 30 2.26 -2.06 -12.98
CA ASN A 30 1.95 -0.73 -13.53
C ASN A 30 1.45 -0.78 -14.97
N ASP A 31 1.02 0.37 -15.52
CA ASP A 31 0.44 0.47 -16.86
C ASP A 31 1.36 -0.04 -17.98
N ARG A 32 2.67 0.23 -17.87
CA ARG A 32 3.67 -0.26 -18.82
C ARG A 32 3.67 -1.78 -18.82
N LEU A 33 3.74 -2.41 -17.65
CA LEU A 33 3.77 -3.85 -17.52
C LEU A 33 2.44 -4.50 -17.96
N MET A 34 1.31 -3.87 -17.62
CA MET A 34 -0.01 -4.28 -18.11
C MET A 34 -0.06 -4.27 -19.64
N LYS A 35 0.48 -3.24 -20.28
CA LYS A 35 0.53 -3.14 -21.75
C LYS A 35 1.45 -4.17 -22.40
N GLU A 36 2.56 -4.51 -21.73
CA GLU A 36 3.53 -5.50 -22.21
C GLU A 36 2.99 -6.94 -22.06
N ARG A 37 2.29 -7.25 -20.97
CA ARG A 37 1.87 -8.62 -20.62
C ARG A 37 0.46 -8.99 -21.06
N LEU A 38 -0.46 -8.02 -21.14
CA LEU A 38 -1.85 -8.33 -21.47
C LEU A 38 -2.06 -8.33 -22.99
N PRO A 39 -2.94 -9.22 -23.51
CA PRO A 39 -3.42 -9.11 -24.88
C PRO A 39 -4.02 -7.72 -25.14
N LYS A 40 -3.81 -7.19 -26.35
CA LYS A 40 -4.19 -5.82 -26.74
C LYS A 40 -5.64 -5.45 -26.39
N GLU A 41 -6.57 -6.37 -26.64
CA GLU A 41 -8.00 -6.14 -26.38
C GLU A 41 -8.33 -6.20 -24.88
N THR A 42 -7.67 -7.09 -24.12
CA THR A 42 -7.78 -7.15 -22.66
C THR A 42 -7.24 -5.87 -22.01
N TYR A 43 -6.07 -5.39 -22.43
CA TYR A 43 -5.50 -4.12 -21.95
C TYR A 43 -6.44 -2.95 -22.23
N ARG A 44 -6.99 -2.85 -23.45
CA ARG A 44 -7.97 -1.81 -23.81
C ARG A 44 -9.22 -1.86 -22.93
N ALA A 45 -9.78 -3.05 -22.70
CA ALA A 45 -10.95 -3.23 -21.87
C ALA A 45 -10.67 -2.89 -20.39
N LEU A 46 -9.50 -3.26 -19.87
CA LEU A 46 -9.06 -2.90 -18.53
C LEU A 46 -8.87 -1.37 -18.40
N ARG A 47 -8.20 -0.74 -19.37
CA ARG A 47 -8.06 0.74 -19.41
C ARG A 47 -9.40 1.43 -19.43
N GLN A 48 -10.36 0.96 -20.22
CA GLN A 48 -11.71 1.49 -20.22
C GLN A 48 -12.37 1.40 -18.83
N THR A 49 -12.18 0.27 -18.15
CA THR A 49 -12.69 0.04 -16.78
C THR A 49 -12.09 1.07 -15.80
N ILE A 50 -10.77 1.28 -15.84
CA ILE A 50 -10.07 2.25 -14.99
C ILE A 50 -10.48 3.71 -15.30
N ASP A 51 -10.58 4.05 -16.59
CA ASP A 51 -10.82 5.43 -17.02
C ASP A 51 -12.29 5.83 -16.89
N GLN A 52 -13.22 4.90 -17.08
CA GLN A 52 -14.66 5.16 -17.08
C GLN A 52 -15.38 4.67 -15.81
N GLY A 53 -14.71 3.88 -14.96
CA GLY A 53 -15.32 3.31 -13.76
C GLY A 53 -16.39 2.26 -14.06
N THR A 54 -16.30 1.58 -15.21
CA THR A 54 -17.22 0.48 -15.55
C THR A 54 -16.89 -0.79 -14.75
N ALA A 55 -17.80 -1.76 -14.71
CA ALA A 55 -17.53 -3.05 -14.07
C ALA A 55 -16.45 -3.84 -14.83
N LEU A 56 -15.52 -4.47 -14.10
CA LEU A 56 -14.52 -5.37 -14.67
C LEU A 56 -15.21 -6.66 -15.15
N LYS A 57 -15.10 -6.96 -16.44
CA LYS A 57 -15.76 -8.14 -17.02
C LYS A 57 -15.05 -9.44 -16.59
N PRO A 58 -15.76 -10.55 -16.33
CA PRO A 58 -15.17 -11.81 -15.90
C PRO A 58 -14.09 -12.40 -16.80
N ASP A 59 -14.27 -12.29 -18.12
CA ASP A 59 -13.31 -12.71 -19.14
C ASP A 59 -12.02 -11.88 -19.08
N VAL A 60 -12.15 -10.55 -18.95
CA VAL A 60 -11.00 -9.65 -18.75
C VAL A 60 -10.29 -9.97 -17.44
N ALA A 61 -11.03 -10.14 -16.34
CA ALA A 61 -10.48 -10.46 -15.03
C ALA A 61 -9.70 -11.78 -15.02
N ALA A 62 -10.18 -12.81 -15.71
CA ALA A 62 -9.48 -14.10 -15.79
C ALA A 62 -8.09 -13.96 -16.46
N VAL A 63 -8.01 -13.21 -17.57
CA VAL A 63 -6.74 -12.97 -18.26
C VAL A 63 -5.80 -12.11 -17.41
N VAL A 64 -6.35 -11.06 -16.77
CA VAL A 64 -5.56 -10.16 -15.90
C VAL A 64 -5.02 -10.89 -14.68
N ALA A 65 -5.83 -11.73 -14.03
CA ALA A 65 -5.41 -12.52 -12.88
C ALA A 65 -4.26 -13.47 -13.26
N ASN A 66 -4.37 -14.17 -14.39
CA ASN A 66 -3.28 -15.05 -14.83
C ASN A 66 -1.98 -14.27 -15.09
N ALA A 67 -2.07 -13.12 -15.79
CA ALA A 67 -0.90 -12.28 -16.05
C ALA A 67 -0.27 -11.68 -14.77
N MET A 68 -1.08 -11.29 -13.78
CA MET A 68 -0.59 -10.84 -12.48
C MET A 68 0.13 -11.96 -11.73
N LYS A 69 -0.46 -13.17 -11.72
CA LYS A 69 0.11 -14.34 -11.06
C LYS A 69 1.43 -14.74 -11.69
N ASP A 70 1.50 -14.84 -13.02
CA ASP A 70 2.73 -15.19 -13.72
C ASP A 70 3.84 -14.16 -13.42
N TRP A 71 3.52 -12.86 -13.48
CA TRP A 71 4.45 -11.80 -13.07
C TRP A 71 4.91 -11.91 -11.62
N ALA A 72 3.98 -12.19 -10.70
CA ALA A 72 4.29 -12.30 -9.28
C ALA A 72 5.19 -13.52 -9.00
N VAL A 73 4.86 -14.67 -9.58
CA VAL A 73 5.62 -15.92 -9.43
C VAL A 73 7.02 -15.80 -10.05
N GLU A 74 7.16 -15.14 -11.21
CA GLU A 74 8.48 -14.81 -11.79
C GLU A 74 9.36 -14.00 -10.83
N ARG A 75 8.75 -13.22 -9.94
CA ARG A 75 9.43 -12.44 -8.89
C ARG A 75 9.51 -13.17 -7.54
N GLY A 76 9.21 -14.47 -7.51
CA GLY A 76 9.33 -15.31 -6.32
C GLY A 76 8.11 -15.30 -5.41
N ALA A 77 6.98 -14.72 -5.83
CA ALA A 77 5.78 -14.71 -5.01
C ALA A 77 5.16 -16.11 -4.91
N THR A 78 4.86 -16.51 -3.68
CA THR A 78 4.20 -17.79 -3.37
C THR A 78 2.76 -17.60 -2.92
N HIS A 79 2.45 -16.40 -2.43
CA HIS A 79 1.15 -16.02 -1.88
C HIS A 79 0.62 -14.76 -2.55
N TYR A 80 -0.68 -14.58 -2.43
CA TYR A 80 -1.36 -13.32 -2.69
C TYR A 80 -2.20 -12.91 -1.48
N THR A 81 -2.55 -11.63 -1.43
CA THR A 81 -3.45 -11.08 -0.43
C THR A 81 -4.30 -9.97 -1.01
N HIS A 82 -5.56 -9.89 -0.57
CA HIS A 82 -6.38 -8.71 -0.75
C HIS A 82 -5.98 -7.69 0.32
N TRP A 83 -5.34 -6.62 -0.11
CA TRP A 83 -4.83 -5.55 0.74
C TRP A 83 -5.91 -4.48 0.91
N PHE A 84 -6.40 -4.28 2.13
CA PHE A 84 -7.44 -3.29 2.42
C PHE A 84 -7.32 -2.70 3.84
N HIS A 85 -7.99 -1.57 4.06
CA HIS A 85 -8.01 -0.86 5.33
C HIS A 85 -9.39 -0.97 5.98
N PRO A 86 -9.63 -1.98 6.84
CA PRO A 86 -10.86 -2.07 7.60
C PRO A 86 -11.02 -0.91 8.60
N LEU A 87 -12.20 -0.82 9.22
CA LEU A 87 -12.50 0.21 10.22
C LEU A 87 -11.70 0.11 11.54
N THR A 88 -10.78 -0.86 11.66
CA THR A 88 -9.91 -1.05 12.84
C THR A 88 -8.75 -0.08 12.89
N GLY A 89 -8.45 0.62 11.79
CA GLY A 89 -7.35 1.59 11.72
C GLY A 89 -6.00 1.01 11.30
N PHE A 90 -5.92 -0.30 11.04
CA PHE A 90 -4.72 -0.96 10.52
C PHE A 90 -5.02 -1.67 9.20
N THR A 91 -4.00 -1.84 8.37
CA THR A 91 -4.06 -2.66 7.15
C THR A 91 -4.36 -4.12 7.52
N ALA A 92 -5.29 -4.74 6.79
CA ALA A 92 -5.57 -6.15 6.91
C ALA A 92 -5.02 -6.92 5.71
N GLU A 93 -4.37 -8.05 6.01
CA GLU A 93 -3.86 -8.98 5.02
C GLU A 93 -4.17 -10.41 5.44
N LYS A 94 -4.72 -11.18 4.51
CA LYS A 94 -4.83 -12.64 4.60
C LYS A 94 -4.03 -13.22 3.45
N HIS A 95 -3.01 -14.01 3.74
CA HIS A 95 -2.10 -14.56 2.73
C HIS A 95 -2.59 -15.93 2.30
N ASP A 96 -3.01 -16.04 1.04
CA ASP A 96 -3.46 -17.26 0.41
C ASP A 96 -2.40 -17.73 -0.60
N SER A 97 -2.03 -19.01 -0.58
CA SER A 97 -1.06 -19.53 -1.54
C SER A 97 -1.67 -19.64 -2.93
N PHE A 98 -0.85 -19.51 -3.97
CA PHE A 98 -1.29 -19.83 -5.35
C PHE A 98 -1.47 -21.34 -5.60
N ILE A 99 -1.04 -22.19 -4.66
CA ILE A 99 -1.09 -23.65 -4.82
C ILE A 99 -2.54 -24.13 -4.91
N SER A 100 -2.83 -24.88 -5.96
CA SER A 100 -4.06 -25.63 -6.15
C SER A 100 -3.68 -27.10 -6.40
N PRO A 101 -4.08 -28.04 -5.52
CA PRO A 101 -3.77 -29.46 -5.68
C PRO A 101 -4.58 -30.06 -6.83
N THR A 102 -3.95 -30.95 -7.59
CA THR A 102 -4.60 -31.70 -8.68
C THR A 102 -4.91 -33.14 -8.24
N ASP A 103 -5.83 -33.79 -8.96
CA ASP A 103 -6.31 -35.15 -8.63
C ASP A 103 -5.19 -36.21 -8.64
N ASP A 104 -4.10 -35.96 -9.36
CA ASP A 104 -2.93 -36.84 -9.44
C ASP A 104 -1.91 -36.62 -8.29
N GLY A 105 -2.21 -35.73 -7.34
CA GLY A 105 -1.35 -35.40 -6.21
C GLY A 105 -0.23 -34.41 -6.54
N SER A 106 -0.18 -33.88 -7.77
CA SER A 106 0.69 -32.74 -8.10
C SER A 106 0.05 -31.41 -7.71
N VAL A 107 0.76 -30.31 -7.94
CA VAL A 107 0.27 -28.95 -7.64
C VAL A 107 0.42 -28.07 -8.87
N ILE A 108 -0.55 -27.21 -9.07
CA ILE A 108 -0.49 -26.12 -10.04
C ILE A 108 -0.61 -24.78 -9.32
N MET A 109 -0.11 -23.72 -9.96
CA MET A 109 -0.24 -22.36 -9.45
C MET A 109 -1.42 -21.67 -10.15
N GLU A 110 -2.48 -21.39 -9.39
CA GLU A 110 -3.71 -20.80 -9.87
C GLU A 110 -4.01 -19.46 -9.17
N PHE A 111 -4.48 -18.49 -9.95
CA PHE A 111 -5.07 -17.27 -9.43
C PHE A 111 -6.27 -16.90 -10.31
N SER A 112 -7.48 -17.08 -9.76
CA SER A 112 -8.72 -16.94 -10.51
C SER A 112 -9.14 -15.48 -10.65
N GLY A 113 -9.70 -15.11 -11.82
CA GLY A 113 -10.34 -13.80 -12.02
C GLY A 113 -11.45 -13.48 -11.03
N LYS A 114 -12.07 -14.50 -10.40
CA LYS A 114 -13.02 -14.30 -9.30
C LYS A 114 -12.41 -13.53 -8.13
N GLN A 115 -11.14 -13.77 -7.84
CA GLN A 115 -10.40 -13.07 -6.79
C GLN A 115 -10.21 -11.58 -7.08
N LEU A 116 -10.35 -11.13 -8.33
CA LEU A 116 -10.29 -9.71 -8.67
C LEU A 116 -11.66 -9.03 -8.61
N ILE A 117 -12.74 -9.75 -8.89
CA ILE A 117 -14.10 -9.16 -8.95
C ILE A 117 -14.81 -9.23 -7.61
N GLN A 118 -14.85 -10.42 -7.02
CA GLN A 118 -15.57 -10.71 -5.78
C GLN A 118 -14.87 -11.86 -5.07
N GLY A 119 -13.86 -11.53 -4.25
CA GLY A 119 -13.24 -12.44 -3.30
C GLY A 119 -14.10 -12.59 -2.05
N GLU A 120 -14.04 -13.75 -1.41
CA GLU A 120 -14.64 -14.00 -0.10
C GLU A 120 -13.52 -14.13 0.95
N PRO A 121 -13.07 -13.01 1.56
CA PRO A 121 -12.20 -13.12 2.72
C PRO A 121 -12.95 -13.79 3.88
N ASP A 122 -12.24 -14.59 4.69
CA ASP A 122 -12.74 -14.98 5.99
C ASP A 122 -12.84 -13.73 6.87
N ALA A 123 -14.04 -13.17 6.93
CA ALA A 123 -14.34 -11.88 7.52
C ALA A 123 -14.94 -11.99 8.93
N SER A 124 -14.96 -13.20 9.49
CA SER A 124 -15.64 -13.51 10.75
C SER A 124 -15.14 -12.71 11.96
N SER A 125 -13.88 -12.26 11.91
CA SER A 125 -13.19 -11.59 13.03
C SER A 125 -13.10 -10.06 12.91
N PHE A 126 -13.55 -9.44 11.81
CA PHE A 126 -13.45 -7.98 11.68
C PHE A 126 -14.55 -7.25 12.48
N PRO A 127 -14.19 -6.16 13.20
CA PRO A 127 -15.17 -5.36 13.95
C PRO A 127 -16.29 -4.83 13.05
N SER A 128 -17.53 -5.12 13.44
CA SER A 128 -18.73 -4.75 12.69
C SER A 128 -19.46 -3.53 13.28
N GLY A 129 -18.92 -2.89 14.33
CA GLY A 129 -19.59 -1.78 15.02
C GLY A 129 -20.91 -2.18 15.70
N GLY A 130 -21.11 -3.46 16.04
CA GLY A 130 -22.34 -3.97 16.64
C GLY A 130 -23.48 -4.25 15.64
N LEU A 131 -23.21 -4.16 14.34
CA LEU A 131 -24.22 -4.32 13.28
C LEU A 131 -24.47 -5.80 12.89
N ARG A 132 -23.85 -6.81 13.56
CA ARG A 132 -23.89 -8.21 13.11
C ARG A 132 -23.96 -9.28 14.19
N VAL A 133 -24.60 -10.40 13.82
CA VAL A 133 -24.49 -11.72 14.48
C VAL A 133 -23.38 -12.52 13.76
N THR A 134 -22.57 -13.28 14.49
CA THR A 134 -21.34 -13.95 14.00
C THR A 134 -21.52 -14.88 12.80
N PHE A 135 -22.70 -15.46 12.57
CA PHE A 135 -22.96 -16.32 11.40
C PHE A 135 -23.22 -15.54 10.10
N GLU A 136 -23.55 -14.24 10.17
CA GLU A 136 -23.73 -13.34 9.01
C GLU A 136 -22.43 -12.60 8.64
N ALA A 137 -21.29 -12.97 9.26
CA ALA A 137 -20.01 -12.28 9.13
C ALA A 137 -19.27 -12.57 7.81
N ARG A 138 -20.00 -12.77 6.71
CA ARG A 138 -19.42 -12.82 5.36
C ARG A 138 -19.12 -11.40 4.90
N GLY A 139 -17.95 -11.22 4.29
CA GLY A 139 -17.55 -10.00 3.61
C GLY A 139 -17.06 -10.33 2.21
N TYR A 140 -17.03 -9.30 1.37
CA TYR A 140 -16.61 -9.40 -0.01
C TYR A 140 -15.52 -8.38 -0.30
N THR A 141 -14.47 -8.84 -0.98
CA THR A 141 -13.43 -7.97 -1.53
C THR A 141 -13.62 -7.78 -3.02
N ALA A 142 -13.33 -6.58 -3.51
CA ALA A 142 -13.27 -6.29 -4.94
C ALA A 142 -12.00 -5.49 -5.21
N TRP A 143 -11.22 -5.87 -6.22
CA TRP A 143 -10.03 -5.12 -6.61
C TRP A 143 -10.44 -3.73 -7.10
N ASP A 144 -9.85 -2.70 -6.49
CA ASP A 144 -9.88 -1.36 -7.05
C ASP A 144 -8.83 -1.25 -8.15
N CYS A 145 -9.26 -1.51 -9.39
CA CYS A 145 -8.37 -1.44 -10.56
C CYS A 145 -7.78 -0.05 -10.84
N THR A 146 -8.28 1.01 -10.18
CA THR A 146 -7.63 2.32 -10.27
C THR A 146 -6.33 2.38 -9.45
N SER A 147 -6.13 1.45 -8.52
CA SER A 147 -4.88 1.22 -7.79
C SER A 147 -4.19 -0.06 -8.28
N PRO A 148 -2.96 0.01 -8.79
CA PRO A 148 -2.27 -1.16 -9.32
C PRO A 148 -1.93 -2.16 -8.21
N ALA A 149 -1.96 -3.45 -8.55
CA ALA A 149 -1.43 -4.50 -7.68
C ALA A 149 0.09 -4.33 -7.54
N PHE A 150 0.64 -4.79 -6.41
CA PHE A 150 2.06 -4.64 -6.11
C PHE A 150 2.60 -5.86 -5.37
N LEU A 151 3.92 -5.97 -5.28
CA LEU A 151 4.60 -7.01 -4.53
C LEU A 151 5.19 -6.43 -3.26
N LYS A 152 4.89 -7.07 -2.13
CA LYS A 152 5.59 -6.81 -0.86
C LYS A 152 6.65 -7.86 -0.65
N GLU A 153 7.84 -7.39 -0.33
CA GLU A 153 8.96 -8.21 0.12
C GLU A 153 9.07 -8.02 1.63
N ASP A 154 9.02 -9.11 2.40
CA ASP A 154 9.25 -9.02 3.85
C ASP A 154 10.76 -9.09 4.18
N ALA A 155 11.10 -8.83 5.45
CA ALA A 155 12.48 -8.84 5.92
C ALA A 155 13.17 -10.22 5.82
N VAL A 156 12.40 -11.30 5.63
CA VAL A 156 12.91 -12.67 5.47
C VAL A 156 13.06 -13.03 3.97
N GLY A 157 12.61 -12.16 3.07
CA GLY A 157 12.68 -12.32 1.63
C GLY A 157 11.46 -13.02 1.01
N ASN A 158 10.35 -13.16 1.75
CA ASN A 158 9.11 -13.65 1.16
C ASN A 158 8.48 -12.56 0.29
N VAL A 159 7.96 -12.97 -0.86
CA VAL A 159 7.28 -12.08 -1.80
C VAL A 159 5.80 -12.43 -1.83
N THR A 160 4.94 -11.41 -1.68
CA THR A 160 3.48 -11.57 -1.69
C THR A 160 2.83 -10.60 -2.66
N LEU A 161 1.96 -11.11 -3.54
CA LEU A 161 1.13 -10.29 -4.44
C LEU A 161 0.00 -9.62 -3.65
N CYS A 162 0.04 -8.29 -3.56
CA CYS A 162 -0.94 -7.50 -2.83
C CYS A 162 -1.89 -6.81 -3.82
N ILE A 163 -3.19 -7.03 -3.62
CA ILE A 163 -4.25 -6.55 -4.50
C ILE A 163 -5.04 -5.48 -3.72
N PRO A 164 -4.95 -4.19 -4.07
CA PRO A 164 -5.65 -3.12 -3.38
C PRO A 164 -7.16 -3.27 -3.51
N THR A 165 -7.88 -3.48 -2.40
CA THR A 165 -9.29 -3.87 -2.47
C THR A 165 -10.21 -2.97 -1.67
N ALA A 166 -11.43 -2.87 -2.17
CA ALA A 166 -12.57 -2.42 -1.40
C ALA A 166 -13.15 -3.61 -0.63
N PHE A 167 -13.58 -3.40 0.62
CA PHE A 167 -14.16 -4.42 1.48
C PHE A 167 -15.55 -4.03 1.97
N CYS A 168 -16.53 -4.88 1.67
CA CYS A 168 -17.92 -4.66 2.01
C CYS A 168 -18.56 -5.87 2.70
N SER A 169 -19.66 -5.61 3.40
CA SER A 169 -20.50 -6.63 4.02
C SER A 169 -21.26 -7.46 3.00
N TYR A 170 -21.81 -8.59 3.46
CA TYR A 170 -22.83 -9.33 2.72
C TYR A 170 -24.04 -8.46 2.30
N LYS A 171 -24.40 -7.44 3.09
CA LYS A 171 -25.50 -6.50 2.81
C LYS A 171 -25.08 -5.28 1.97
N GLY A 172 -23.81 -5.21 1.53
CA GLY A 172 -23.27 -4.10 0.73
C GLY A 172 -22.81 -2.86 1.53
N GLU A 173 -22.92 -2.88 2.86
CA GLU A 173 -22.33 -1.86 3.74
C GLU A 173 -20.81 -1.82 3.59
N ALA A 174 -20.23 -0.61 3.54
CA ALA A 174 -18.78 -0.43 3.49
C ALA A 174 -18.15 -0.76 4.85
N LEU A 175 -17.17 -1.65 4.87
CA LEU A 175 -16.41 -2.03 6.06
C LEU A 175 -14.95 -1.58 6.00
N ASP A 176 -14.65 -0.70 5.07
CA ASP A 176 -13.32 -0.17 4.81
C ASP A 176 -13.31 1.36 4.79
N LYS A 177 -12.11 1.92 4.65
CA LYS A 177 -11.90 3.34 4.37
C LYS A 177 -11.90 3.67 2.88
N LYS A 178 -11.64 2.68 2.02
CA LYS A 178 -11.50 2.88 0.57
C LYS A 178 -12.83 3.13 -0.12
N THR A 179 -13.86 2.35 0.19
CA THR A 179 -15.19 2.53 -0.42
C THR A 179 -15.77 3.93 -0.13
N PRO A 180 -15.77 4.44 1.12
CA PRO A 180 -16.21 5.82 1.38
C PRO A 180 -15.37 6.88 0.67
N LEU A 181 -14.05 6.69 0.54
CA LEU A 181 -13.16 7.61 -0.17
C LEU A 181 -13.52 7.71 -1.66
N LEU A 182 -13.66 6.56 -2.34
CA LEU A 182 -14.04 6.50 -3.76
C LEU A 182 -15.42 7.12 -4.02
N ARG A 183 -16.38 6.89 -3.12
CA ARG A 183 -17.71 7.54 -3.18
C ARG A 183 -17.61 9.05 -3.00
N SER A 184 -16.78 9.53 -2.07
CA SER A 184 -16.53 10.96 -1.86
C SER A 184 -15.92 11.62 -3.10
N MET A 185 -14.89 11.00 -3.70
CA MET A 185 -14.28 11.49 -4.95
C MET A 185 -15.31 11.59 -6.08
N SER A 186 -16.19 10.59 -6.20
CA SER A 186 -17.26 10.60 -7.21
C SER A 186 -18.28 11.72 -6.97
N ALA A 187 -18.67 11.96 -5.71
CA ALA A 187 -19.58 13.04 -5.34
C ALA A 187 -18.97 14.43 -5.63
N VAL A 188 -17.70 14.63 -5.28
CA VAL A 188 -16.96 15.87 -5.59
C VAL A 188 -16.89 16.10 -7.09
N SER A 189 -16.54 15.07 -7.87
CA SER A 189 -16.49 15.15 -9.34
C SER A 189 -17.83 15.57 -9.94
N ALA A 190 -18.94 14.96 -9.50
CA ALA A 190 -20.27 15.28 -10.00
C ALA A 190 -20.66 16.74 -9.72
N GLN A 191 -20.40 17.25 -8.52
CA GLN A 191 -20.73 18.63 -8.16
C GLN A 191 -19.79 19.65 -8.84
N ALA A 192 -18.50 19.33 -8.96
CA ALA A 192 -17.54 20.17 -9.68
C ALA A 192 -17.93 20.32 -11.16
N LEU A 193 -18.35 19.24 -11.82
CA LEU A 193 -18.84 19.29 -13.20
C LEU A 193 -20.11 20.16 -13.34
N ARG A 194 -21.01 20.15 -12.35
CA ARG A 194 -22.19 21.04 -12.35
C ARG A 194 -21.77 22.51 -12.37
N VAL A 195 -20.78 22.88 -11.57
CA VAL A 195 -20.25 24.26 -11.51
C VAL A 195 -19.50 24.61 -12.80
N LEU A 196 -18.65 23.72 -13.31
CA LEU A 196 -17.91 23.93 -14.56
C LEU A 196 -18.84 24.16 -15.76
N LYS A 197 -19.95 23.40 -15.84
CA LYS A 197 -20.98 23.61 -16.86
C LYS A 197 -21.63 24.98 -16.77
N ALA A 198 -21.92 25.46 -15.56
CA ALA A 198 -22.46 26.80 -15.35
C ALA A 198 -21.45 27.90 -15.73
N MET A 199 -20.14 27.61 -15.65
CA MET A 199 -19.05 28.49 -16.11
C MET A 199 -18.73 28.37 -17.61
N GLY A 200 -19.51 27.59 -18.37
CA GLY A 200 -19.35 27.43 -19.83
C GLY A 200 -18.48 26.27 -20.27
N ASN A 201 -17.89 25.48 -19.36
CA ASN A 201 -17.17 24.25 -19.71
C ASN A 201 -18.15 23.08 -19.81
N THR A 202 -18.51 22.72 -21.04
CA THR A 202 -19.44 21.61 -21.35
C THR A 202 -18.73 20.34 -21.85
N THR A 203 -17.41 20.37 -22.01
CA THR A 203 -16.62 19.27 -22.59
C THR A 203 -15.98 18.37 -21.55
N SER A 204 -15.68 18.88 -20.35
CA SER A 204 -15.12 18.07 -19.27
C SER A 204 -16.11 17.00 -18.79
N THR A 205 -15.63 15.76 -18.67
CA THR A 205 -16.44 14.60 -18.28
C THR A 205 -16.16 14.10 -16.86
N ARG A 206 -15.02 14.49 -16.28
CA ARG A 206 -14.58 14.07 -14.93
C ARG A 206 -13.69 15.14 -14.30
N VAL A 207 -13.83 15.34 -12.99
CA VAL A 207 -12.89 16.10 -12.18
C VAL A 207 -12.23 15.14 -11.19
N THR A 208 -10.90 15.19 -11.10
CA THR A 208 -10.12 14.31 -10.22
C THR A 208 -9.40 15.15 -9.19
N SER A 209 -9.56 14.81 -7.92
CA SER A 209 -8.83 15.43 -6.82
C SER A 209 -7.43 14.82 -6.68
N THR A 210 -6.48 15.65 -6.26
CA THR A 210 -5.10 15.25 -5.99
C THR A 210 -4.70 15.58 -4.55
N VAL A 211 -3.81 14.77 -3.97
CA VAL A 211 -3.29 14.95 -2.60
C VAL A 211 -1.78 14.70 -2.62
N GLY A 212 -1.02 15.57 -1.95
CA GLY A 212 0.35 15.31 -1.52
C GLY A 212 0.36 15.25 0.00
N ALA A 213 0.69 14.09 0.56
CA ALA A 213 0.66 13.86 2.00
C ALA A 213 2.03 14.17 2.60
N GLU A 214 2.09 15.06 3.59
CA GLU A 214 3.30 15.35 4.36
C GLU A 214 3.27 14.47 5.61
N GLN A 215 4.16 13.48 5.67
CA GLN A 215 4.15 12.44 6.70
C GLN A 215 5.26 12.72 7.72
N GLU A 216 4.85 13.26 8.86
CA GLU A 216 5.71 13.42 10.02
C GLU A 216 5.80 12.13 10.86
N TYR A 217 6.95 11.91 11.49
CA TYR A 217 7.19 10.77 12.38
C TYR A 217 8.34 11.04 13.37
N PHE A 218 8.38 10.25 14.44
CA PHE A 218 9.49 10.25 15.41
C PHE A 218 10.30 8.96 15.29
N LEU A 219 11.62 9.07 15.45
CA LEU A 219 12.50 7.89 15.57
C LEU A 219 13.06 7.76 16.99
N VAL A 220 12.83 6.61 17.60
CA VAL A 220 13.39 6.25 18.91
C VAL A 220 14.29 5.04 18.72
N GLU A 221 15.47 5.04 19.34
CA GLU A 221 16.33 3.86 19.26
C GLU A 221 15.65 2.67 19.92
N LYS A 222 15.76 1.50 19.28
CA LYS A 222 15.10 0.26 19.70
C LYS A 222 15.35 -0.08 21.17
N GLU A 223 16.58 0.11 21.67
CA GLU A 223 16.91 -0.16 23.08
C GLU A 223 16.12 0.73 24.05
N TYR A 224 15.95 2.02 23.74
CA TYR A 224 15.16 2.94 24.57
C TYR A 224 13.66 2.66 24.44
N TYR A 225 13.18 2.36 23.23
CA TYR A 225 11.79 1.98 22.98
C TYR A 225 11.40 0.74 23.80
N LEU A 226 12.23 -0.31 23.78
CA LEU A 226 11.98 -1.55 24.52
C LEU A 226 11.98 -1.39 26.05
N ARG A 227 12.61 -0.34 26.58
CA ARG A 227 12.58 0.02 28.01
C ARG A 227 11.32 0.78 28.42
N ARG A 228 10.46 1.15 27.47
CA ARG A 228 9.29 2.01 27.67
C ARG A 228 8.01 1.25 27.30
N LEU A 229 7.45 0.52 28.27
CA LEU A 229 6.21 -0.23 28.08
C LEU A 229 5.05 0.64 27.59
N ASP A 230 5.00 1.90 28.04
CA ASP A 230 4.02 2.89 27.63
C ASP A 230 4.14 3.23 26.13
N LEU A 231 5.35 3.42 25.60
CA LEU A 231 5.55 3.58 24.15
C LEU A 231 5.08 2.33 23.38
N ILE A 232 5.43 1.13 23.86
CA ILE A 232 5.09 -0.14 23.20
C ILE A 232 3.57 -0.37 23.13
N THR A 233 2.87 -0.08 24.22
CA THR A 233 1.45 -0.44 24.36
C THR A 233 0.52 0.70 23.94
N CYS A 234 0.93 1.95 24.16
CA CYS A 234 0.08 3.11 23.94
C CYS A 234 0.49 3.97 22.73
N GLY A 235 1.63 3.67 22.09
CA GLY A 235 2.17 4.48 21.00
C GLY A 235 2.62 5.89 21.42
N ARG A 236 2.64 6.18 22.73
CA ARG A 236 3.00 7.48 23.31
C ARG A 236 3.47 7.32 24.74
N THR A 237 4.25 8.29 25.23
CA THR A 237 4.65 8.32 26.63
C THR A 237 3.45 8.66 27.53
N LEU A 238 3.26 7.92 28.62
CA LEU A 238 2.19 8.20 29.60
C LEU A 238 2.66 9.11 30.73
N PHE A 239 3.95 9.05 31.04
CA PHE A 239 4.61 9.86 32.04
C PHE A 239 6.06 10.15 31.62
N GLY A 240 6.64 11.17 32.23
CA GLY A 240 8.01 11.61 31.96
C GLY A 240 8.14 13.10 32.23
N ALA A 241 9.38 13.54 32.46
CA ALA A 241 9.66 14.97 32.44
C ALA A 241 9.34 15.53 31.05
N PRO A 242 8.86 16.79 30.95
CA PRO A 242 8.77 17.48 29.67
C PRO A 242 10.11 17.43 28.93
N SER A 243 10.06 17.49 27.60
CA SER A 243 11.28 17.58 26.80
C SER A 243 12.13 18.75 27.33
N PRO A 244 13.44 18.55 27.59
CA PRO A 244 14.32 19.63 28.02
C PRO A 244 14.38 20.80 27.02
N LYS A 245 13.92 20.58 25.79
CA LYS A 245 13.82 21.58 24.71
C LYS A 245 12.47 21.44 23.99
N GLY A 246 11.74 22.54 23.85
CA GLY A 246 10.44 22.60 23.15
C GLY A 246 10.59 22.87 21.65
N GLN A 247 9.57 23.50 21.04
CA GLN A 247 9.57 23.95 19.64
C GLN A 247 10.41 25.21 19.39
N GLU A 248 11.33 25.55 20.29
CA GLU A 248 12.03 26.84 20.34
C GLU A 248 13.33 26.85 19.53
N LEU A 249 13.72 25.72 18.93
CA LEU A 249 14.98 25.56 18.20
C LEU A 249 14.79 25.78 16.69
N GLU A 250 15.12 27.00 16.24
CA GLU A 250 15.34 27.29 14.82
C GLU A 250 16.48 26.43 14.21
N ASP A 251 17.38 25.89 15.05
CA ASP A 251 18.56 25.11 14.64
C ASP A 251 18.25 23.67 14.18
N GLN A 252 17.10 23.12 14.60
CA GLN A 252 16.72 21.73 14.31
C GLN A 252 15.94 21.63 12.99
N TYR A 253 15.08 22.60 12.71
CA TYR A 253 14.31 22.66 11.46
C TYR A 253 15.26 22.88 10.28
N PHE A 254 15.24 21.96 9.31
CA PHE A 254 16.23 21.89 8.22
C PHE A 254 17.72 21.80 8.66
N GLY A 255 17.98 21.47 9.93
CA GLY A 255 19.32 21.15 10.41
C GLY A 255 19.91 19.91 9.71
N ALA A 256 21.21 19.67 9.88
CA ALA A 256 21.86 18.50 9.31
C ALA A 256 21.25 17.18 9.86
N ILE A 257 20.90 16.27 8.96
CA ILE A 257 20.38 14.94 9.32
C ILE A 257 21.54 14.06 9.78
N LYS A 258 21.42 13.47 10.98
CA LYS A 258 22.42 12.55 11.53
C LYS A 258 22.59 11.32 10.63
N ASP A 259 23.82 10.84 10.45
CA ASP A 259 24.13 9.73 9.52
C ASP A 259 23.26 8.48 9.71
N ARG A 260 22.98 8.09 10.96
CA ARG A 260 22.12 6.94 11.26
C ARG A 260 20.67 7.15 10.78
N VAL A 261 20.15 8.37 10.91
CA VAL A 261 18.81 8.71 10.42
C VAL A 261 18.82 8.81 8.90
N SER A 262 19.88 9.37 8.31
CA SER A 262 20.06 9.43 6.87
C SER A 262 20.09 8.03 6.25
N ALA A 263 20.73 7.05 6.90
CA ALA A 263 20.71 5.66 6.49
C ALA A 263 19.30 5.06 6.49
N PHE A 264 18.53 5.23 7.58
CA PHE A 264 17.12 4.81 7.63
C PHE A 264 16.30 5.45 6.51
N MET A 265 16.42 6.77 6.34
CA MET A 265 15.68 7.48 5.30
C MET A 265 16.08 7.06 3.88
N LYS A 266 17.32 6.62 3.68
CA LYS A 266 17.79 6.08 2.40
C LYS A 266 17.13 4.73 2.11
N ASP A 267 17.06 3.85 3.10
CA ASP A 267 16.42 2.54 2.95
C ASP A 267 14.90 2.72 2.69
N LEU A 268 14.26 3.61 3.44
CA LEU A 268 12.87 4.00 3.21
C LEU A 268 12.64 4.53 1.78
N ASP A 269 13.48 5.45 1.30
CA ASP A 269 13.37 5.96 -0.07
C ASP A 269 13.45 4.85 -1.12
N VAL A 270 14.38 3.90 -0.96
CA VAL A 270 14.54 2.77 -1.88
C VAL A 270 13.28 1.91 -1.93
N ASP A 271 12.71 1.59 -0.77
CA ASP A 271 11.51 0.77 -0.70
C ASP A 271 10.29 1.51 -1.27
N LEU A 272 10.11 2.79 -0.96
CA LEU A 272 9.05 3.62 -1.52
C LEU A 272 9.17 3.76 -3.05
N TRP A 273 10.39 3.95 -3.57
CA TRP A 273 10.60 4.02 -5.00
C TRP A 273 10.29 2.70 -5.70
N LYS A 274 10.67 1.53 -5.13
CA LYS A 274 10.26 0.22 -5.66
C LYS A 274 8.74 0.10 -5.78
N MET A 275 8.01 0.66 -4.81
CA MET A 275 6.55 0.69 -4.75
C MET A 275 5.91 1.77 -5.64
N GLY A 276 6.71 2.51 -6.43
CA GLY A 276 6.21 3.57 -7.32
C GLY A 276 5.77 4.84 -6.60
N ILE A 277 6.16 5.01 -5.33
CA ILE A 277 5.89 6.18 -4.52
C ILE A 277 7.01 7.18 -4.76
N ALA A 278 6.67 8.35 -5.31
CA ALA A 278 7.63 9.40 -5.63
C ALA A 278 8.08 10.18 -4.38
N SER A 279 8.71 9.50 -3.41
CA SER A 279 9.37 10.13 -2.25
C SER A 279 10.34 11.20 -2.73
N LYS A 280 10.11 12.45 -2.32
CA LYS A 280 10.76 13.63 -2.90
C LYS A 280 11.49 14.47 -1.88
N THR A 281 10.85 14.75 -0.74
CA THR A 281 11.35 15.65 0.28
C THR A 281 11.50 14.90 1.60
N LYS A 282 12.57 15.20 2.34
CA LYS A 282 12.79 14.72 3.70
C LYS A 282 13.64 15.72 4.49
N HIS A 283 13.29 15.93 5.75
CA HIS A 283 14.05 16.82 6.65
C HIS A 283 13.80 16.51 8.12
N ASN A 284 14.62 17.12 8.98
CA ASN A 284 14.30 17.27 10.39
C ASN A 284 13.10 18.20 10.55
N GLU A 285 12.23 17.85 11.50
CA GLU A 285 11.17 18.72 11.98
C GLU A 285 11.58 19.48 13.24
N VAL A 286 10.71 20.35 13.74
CA VAL A 286 11.01 21.25 14.86
C VAL A 286 11.35 20.50 16.16
N ALA A 287 10.63 19.41 16.48
CA ALA A 287 10.87 18.70 17.73
C ALA A 287 12.09 17.75 17.65
N PRO A 288 12.76 17.48 18.78
CA PRO A 288 13.86 16.53 18.82
C PRO A 288 13.45 15.14 18.31
N ALA A 289 14.23 14.61 17.35
CA ALA A 289 13.97 13.31 16.72
C ALA A 289 12.62 13.20 15.98
N GLN A 290 12.03 14.34 15.62
CA GLN A 290 10.92 14.44 14.67
C GLN A 290 11.49 14.67 13.27
N PHE A 291 10.86 14.05 12.28
CA PHE A 291 11.25 14.14 10.88
C PHE A 291 10.00 14.18 10.01
N GLU A 292 10.16 14.64 8.78
CA GLU A 292 9.13 14.61 7.76
C GLU A 292 9.65 13.89 6.51
N MET A 293 8.74 13.20 5.82
CA MET A 293 8.91 12.88 4.41
C MET A 293 7.64 13.23 3.63
N ALA A 294 7.81 13.73 2.39
CA ALA A 294 6.70 14.06 1.51
C ALA A 294 6.93 13.50 0.08
N PRO A 295 5.96 12.77 -0.50
CA PRO A 295 5.98 12.39 -1.90
C PRO A 295 5.36 13.48 -2.79
N VAL A 296 5.63 13.40 -4.10
CA VAL A 296 4.90 14.21 -5.09
C VAL A 296 3.41 13.86 -5.07
N PHE A 297 2.54 14.87 -5.15
CA PHE A 297 1.10 14.66 -5.17
C PHE A 297 0.66 13.74 -6.30
N THR A 298 -0.42 13.01 -6.06
CA THR A 298 -1.07 12.14 -7.05
C THR A 298 -2.58 12.13 -6.83
N THR A 299 -3.34 11.34 -7.58
CA THR A 299 -4.80 11.23 -7.39
C THR A 299 -5.11 10.81 -5.96
N THR A 300 -6.18 11.37 -5.37
CA THR A 300 -6.49 11.19 -3.95
C THR A 300 -6.52 9.72 -3.50
N ASN A 301 -7.06 8.82 -4.33
CA ASN A 301 -7.09 7.39 -4.03
C ASN A 301 -5.69 6.78 -3.92
N ILE A 302 -4.85 7.01 -4.93
CA ILE A 302 -3.46 6.54 -4.95
C ILE A 302 -2.65 7.17 -3.82
N ALA A 303 -2.85 8.46 -3.55
CA ALA A 303 -2.15 9.15 -2.47
C ALA A 303 -2.50 8.55 -1.10
N ALA A 304 -3.76 8.17 -0.89
CA ALA A 304 -4.18 7.51 0.34
C ALA A 304 -3.55 6.11 0.49
N ASP A 305 -3.56 5.29 -0.57
CA ASP A 305 -2.91 3.98 -0.56
C ASP A 305 -1.39 4.11 -0.35
N HIS A 306 -0.74 5.03 -1.06
CA HIS A 306 0.68 5.31 -0.90
C HIS A 306 1.01 5.71 0.52
N ASN A 307 0.22 6.57 1.17
CA ASN A 307 0.49 6.98 2.54
C ASN A 307 0.38 5.81 3.53
N GLN A 308 -0.54 4.87 3.29
CA GLN A 308 -0.64 3.67 4.12
C GLN A 308 0.58 2.76 3.93
N LEU A 309 1.05 2.60 2.69
CA LEU A 309 2.31 1.89 2.41
C LEU A 309 3.51 2.60 3.04
N VAL A 310 3.55 3.94 3.04
CA VAL A 310 4.60 4.71 3.74
C VAL A 310 4.61 4.39 5.23
N MET A 311 3.45 4.47 5.89
CA MET A 311 3.34 4.17 7.33
C MET A 311 3.68 2.71 7.64
N GLU A 312 3.38 1.79 6.73
CA GLU A 312 3.74 0.37 6.88
C GLU A 312 5.24 0.13 6.67
N SER A 313 5.86 0.72 5.65
CA SER A 313 7.30 0.60 5.39
C SER A 313 8.17 1.24 6.48
N MET A 314 7.62 2.16 7.27
CA MET A 314 8.33 2.78 8.40
C MET A 314 8.41 1.88 9.65
N GLN A 315 7.57 0.85 9.78
CA GLN A 315 7.45 0.00 10.98
C GLN A 315 8.38 -1.22 10.94
#